data_AF-A0A9W3CV53-F1
#
_entry.id   AF-A0A9W3CV53-F1
#
_cell.length_a   1.000
_cell.length_b   1.000
_cell.length_c   1.000
_cell.angle_alpha   90.00
_cell.angle_beta   90.00
_cell.angle_gamma   90.00
#
_symmetry.space_group_name_H-M   'P 1'
#
loop_
_entity.id
_entity.type
_entity.pdbx_description
1 polymer ?
#
loop_
_entity_poly.entity_id
_entity_poly.type
_entity_poly.pdbx_seq_one_letter_code
_entity_poly.pdbx_strand_id
1 'polypeptide(L)'
;MVLALSVRLLLFFTIIASFLAIPTTFVSSALHLDELNVLEKIATTLGIKGLNLSYGDPCSSRTLNIMQGPTSNSENINNTIGCNCSIYNNMTCHITSISLKALSLSGKLPRELANLRYLQSM
;
A
#
# COMPACT_ATOMS: atom_id res chain seq x y z
N MET A 1 -0.24 -57.21 -15.48
CA MET A 1 -1.32 -56.44 -14.81
C MET A 1 -0.77 -55.43 -13.81
N VAL A 2 0.09 -55.83 -12.86
CA VAL A 2 0.69 -54.94 -11.83
C VAL A 2 1.47 -53.77 -12.42
N LEU A 3 2.28 -54.00 -13.47
CA LEU A 3 3.09 -52.97 -14.13
C LEU A 3 2.23 -51.90 -14.84
N ALA A 4 1.06 -52.29 -15.36
CA ALA A 4 0.16 -51.35 -16.03
C ALA A 4 -0.62 -50.49 -15.04
N LEU A 5 -0.89 -51.01 -13.84
CA LEU A 5 -1.55 -50.28 -12.76
C LEU A 5 -0.59 -49.25 -12.12
N SER A 6 0.67 -49.61 -11.92
CA SER A 6 1.69 -48.69 -11.41
C SER A 6 1.99 -47.55 -12.39
N VAL A 7 2.05 -47.82 -13.70
CA VAL A 7 2.21 -46.77 -14.72
C VAL A 7 1.03 -45.80 -14.74
N ARG A 8 -0.21 -46.30 -14.62
CA ARG A 8 -1.40 -45.44 -14.54
C ARG A 8 -1.37 -44.55 -13.29
N LEU A 9 -0.99 -45.11 -12.14
CA LEU A 9 -0.89 -44.34 -10.89
C LEU A 9 0.16 -43.23 -10.98
N LEU A 10 1.31 -43.50 -11.61
CA LEU A 10 2.37 -42.51 -11.82
C LEU A 10 1.91 -41.36 -12.74
N LEU A 11 1.16 -41.66 -13.81
CA LEU A 11 0.62 -40.63 -14.71
C LEU A 11 -0.43 -39.73 -14.05
N PHE A 12 -1.27 -40.28 -13.16
CA PHE A 12 -2.20 -39.45 -12.39
C PHE A 12 -1.46 -38.52 -11.42
N PHE A 13 -0.40 -39.01 -10.78
CA PHE A 13 0.38 -38.22 -9.82
C PHE A 13 1.11 -37.04 -10.48
N THR A 14 1.62 -37.23 -11.70
CA THR A 14 2.29 -36.14 -12.45
C THR A 14 1.32 -35.07 -12.94
N ILE A 15 0.10 -35.45 -13.36
CA ILE A 15 -0.94 -34.50 -13.78
C ILE A 15 -1.41 -33.63 -12.59
N ILE A 16 -1.63 -34.22 -11.42
CA ILE A 16 -2.03 -33.48 -10.21
C ILE A 16 -0.92 -32.53 -9.75
N ALA A 17 0.34 -32.98 -9.77
CA ALA A 17 1.48 -32.12 -9.43
C ALA A 17 1.65 -30.94 -10.41
N SER A 18 1.32 -31.12 -11.70
CA SER A 18 1.39 -30.05 -12.70
C SER A 18 0.32 -28.95 -12.49
N PHE A 19 -0.86 -29.31 -11.97
CA PHE A 19 -1.95 -28.37 -11.71
C PHE A 19 -1.74 -27.55 -10.42
N LEU A 20 -0.94 -28.06 -9.48
CA LEU A 20 -0.61 -27.40 -8.21
C LEU A 20 0.54 -26.39 -8.32
N ALA A 21 1.21 -26.32 -9.46
CA ALA A 21 2.38 -25.46 -9.69
C ALA A 21 2.04 -24.10 -10.31
N ILE A 22 0.78 -23.64 -10.24
CA ILE A 22 0.43 -22.27 -10.66
C ILE A 22 0.80 -21.32 -9.51
N PRO A 23 1.84 -20.48 -9.63
CA PRO A 23 2.09 -19.46 -8.63
C PRO A 23 0.93 -18.45 -8.66
N THR A 24 0.14 -18.40 -7.60
CA THR A 24 -0.78 -17.27 -7.36
C THR A 24 0.06 -16.06 -6.97
N THR A 25 0.57 -15.33 -7.96
CA THR A 25 1.18 -14.03 -7.71
C THR A 25 0.05 -13.06 -7.35
N PHE A 26 -0.04 -12.68 -6.07
CA PHE A 26 -0.80 -11.51 -5.70
C PHE A 26 -0.05 -10.30 -6.27
N VAL A 27 -0.50 -9.80 -7.42
CA VAL A 27 -0.08 -8.47 -7.89
C VAL A 27 -0.76 -7.48 -6.95
N SER A 28 -0.04 -6.99 -5.95
CA SER A 28 -0.50 -5.82 -5.20
C SER A 28 -0.46 -4.64 -6.16
N SER A 29 -1.62 -4.14 -6.55
CA SER A 29 -1.72 -2.87 -7.26
C SER A 29 -1.02 -1.78 -6.45
N ALA A 30 -0.19 -0.97 -7.10
CA ALA A 30 0.54 0.11 -6.44
C ALA A 30 -0.31 1.38 -6.37
N LEU A 31 -0.03 2.24 -5.39
CA LEU A 31 -0.58 3.60 -5.32
C LEU A 31 -0.28 4.38 -6.60
N HIS A 32 -1.29 5.11 -7.09
CA HIS A 32 -1.17 5.92 -8.29
C HIS A 32 -0.09 7.00 -8.15
N LEU A 33 0.79 7.11 -9.15
CA LEU A 33 1.98 7.98 -9.08
C LEU A 33 1.63 9.46 -8.85
N ASP A 34 0.53 9.95 -9.42
CA ASP A 34 0.07 11.32 -9.21
C ASP A 34 -0.32 11.58 -7.75
N GLU A 35 -0.94 10.60 -7.09
CA GLU A 35 -1.34 10.73 -5.70
C GLU A 35 -0.13 10.68 -4.75
N LEU A 36 0.90 9.90 -5.11
CA LEU A 36 2.17 9.89 -4.39
C LEU A 36 2.86 11.27 -4.44
N ASN A 37 2.87 11.93 -5.61
CA ASN A 37 3.41 13.28 -5.76
C ASN A 37 2.55 14.32 -5.01
N VAL A 38 1.22 14.17 -5.01
CA VAL A 38 0.32 15.03 -4.22
C VAL A 38 0.58 14.87 -2.72
N LEU A 39 0.84 13.65 -2.25
CA LEU A 39 1.17 13.37 -0.84
C LEU A 39 2.47 14.08 -0.41
N GLU A 40 3.50 14.11 -1.26
CA GLU A 40 4.73 14.86 -1.02
C GLU A 40 4.47 16.37 -0.92
N LYS A 41 3.63 16.92 -1.81
CA LYS A 41 3.22 18.34 -1.76
C LYS A 41 2.43 18.67 -0.49
N ILE A 42 1.53 17.79 -0.07
CA ILE A 42 0.78 17.95 1.18
C ILE A 42 1.75 18.00 2.37
N ALA A 43 2.69 17.05 2.43
CA ALA A 43 3.67 16.98 3.50
C ALA A 43 4.54 18.23 3.58
N THR A 44 5.03 18.73 2.43
CA THR A 44 5.82 19.97 2.36
C THR A 44 5.02 21.19 2.78
N THR A 45 3.76 21.34 2.33
CA THR A 45 2.87 22.45 2.74
C THR A 45 2.55 22.41 4.24
N LEU A 46 2.45 21.22 4.84
CA LEU A 46 2.26 21.02 6.27
C LEU A 46 3.54 21.14 7.10
N GLY A 47 4.70 21.39 6.46
CA GLY A 47 5.99 21.51 7.14
C GLY A 47 6.59 20.20 7.65
N ILE A 48 6.14 19.06 7.12
CA ILE A 48 6.62 17.72 7.48
C ILE A 48 7.96 17.47 6.77
N LYS A 49 9.06 17.46 7.52
CA LYS A 49 10.42 17.33 6.97
C LYS A 49 10.94 15.89 6.85
N GLY A 50 10.25 14.92 7.44
CA GLY A 50 10.75 13.54 7.56
C GLY A 50 9.92 12.49 6.85
N LEU A 51 9.01 12.86 5.96
CA LEU A 51 8.25 11.90 5.17
C LEU A 51 9.21 11.09 4.28
N ASN A 52 9.23 9.77 4.45
CA ASN A 52 10.03 8.84 3.68
C ASN A 52 9.13 7.90 2.87
N LEU A 53 9.08 8.11 1.56
CA LEU A 53 8.33 7.29 0.59
C LEU A 53 9.18 6.21 -0.08
N SER A 54 10.47 6.10 0.28
CA SER A 54 11.40 5.12 -0.30
C SER A 54 11.24 3.71 0.31
N TYR A 55 10.60 3.61 1.48
CA TYR A 55 10.43 2.35 2.22
C TYR A 55 9.34 1.42 1.64
N GLY A 56 8.77 1.76 0.49
CA GLY A 56 7.70 1.02 -0.18
C GLY A 56 6.42 1.81 -0.31
N ASP A 57 5.40 1.17 -0.86
CA ASP A 57 4.09 1.80 -1.08
C ASP A 57 3.37 2.06 0.26
N PRO A 58 3.04 3.31 0.61
CA PRO A 58 2.34 3.64 1.85
C PRO A 58 0.93 3.00 1.94
N CYS A 59 0.29 2.69 0.81
CA CYS A 59 -0.98 1.94 0.79
C CYS A 59 -0.82 0.47 1.18
N SER A 60 0.37 -0.10 0.98
CA SER A 60 0.69 -1.47 1.38
C SER A 60 0.95 -1.54 2.89
N SER A 61 1.70 -0.58 3.44
CA SER A 61 1.99 -0.53 4.88
C SER A 61 0.84 0.06 5.71
N ARG A 62 -0.11 0.77 5.07
CA ARG A 62 -1.20 1.53 5.72
C ARG A 62 -0.69 2.61 6.69
N THR A 63 0.55 3.01 6.54
CA THR A 63 1.24 3.96 7.41
C THR A 63 2.06 4.97 6.62
N LEU A 64 2.17 6.18 7.15
CA LEU A 64 3.08 7.20 6.63
C LEU A 64 4.34 7.24 7.49
N ASN A 65 5.46 6.83 6.89
CA ASN A 65 6.75 6.83 7.55
C ASN A 65 7.27 8.26 7.64
N ILE A 66 7.03 8.91 8.78
CA ILE A 66 7.48 10.26 9.06
C ILE A 66 8.52 10.20 10.17
N MET A 67 9.79 10.41 9.82
CA MET A 67 10.88 10.50 10.77
C MET A 67 10.82 11.85 11.50
N GLN A 68 10.69 11.83 12.82
CA GLN A 68 10.80 13.05 13.63
C GLN A 68 12.14 13.09 14.38
N GLY A 69 12.54 14.30 14.76
CA GLY A 69 13.77 14.53 15.50
C GLY A 69 13.76 13.92 16.92
N PRO A 70 14.89 13.96 17.65
CA PRO A 70 15.10 13.19 18.88
C PRO A 70 14.17 13.51 20.07
N THR A 71 13.26 14.49 19.95
CA THR A 71 12.37 14.96 21.02
C THR A 71 10.93 14.46 20.90
N SER A 72 10.59 13.71 19.84
CA SER A 72 9.25 13.21 19.64
C SER A 72 9.06 11.85 20.33
N ASN A 73 8.15 11.80 21.30
CA ASN A 73 7.65 10.57 21.92
C ASN A 73 6.94 9.70 20.87
N SER A 74 7.66 8.70 20.35
CA SER A 74 7.21 7.81 19.27
C SER A 74 5.93 7.03 19.59
N GLU A 75 5.58 6.85 20.86
CA GLU A 75 4.41 6.08 21.31
C GLU A 75 3.06 6.67 20.89
N ASN A 76 3.00 7.95 20.49
CA ASN A 76 1.74 8.65 20.17
C ASN A 76 1.58 9.03 18.69
N ILE A 77 2.58 8.75 17.85
CA ILE A 77 2.60 9.19 16.45
C ILE A 77 1.95 8.10 15.59
N ASN A 78 0.65 8.23 15.38
CA ASN A 78 -0.12 7.34 14.52
C ASN A 78 -0.50 8.04 13.22
N ASN A 79 0.41 7.97 12.23
CA ASN A 79 0.17 8.49 10.89
C ASN A 79 -0.30 7.36 9.98
N THR A 80 -1.57 7.35 9.63
CA THR A 80 -2.20 6.28 8.86
C THR A 80 -2.69 6.79 7.52
N ILE A 81 -2.68 5.89 6.55
CA ILE A 81 -3.19 6.13 5.20
C ILE A 81 -4.10 4.98 4.80
N GLY A 82 -5.33 5.32 4.42
CA GLY A 82 -6.30 4.39 3.89
C GLY A 82 -6.32 4.46 2.38
N CYS A 83 -6.30 3.30 1.72
CA CYS A 83 -6.37 3.21 0.28
C CYS A 83 -7.42 2.21 -0.16
N ASN A 84 -8.03 2.49 -1.31
CA ASN A 84 -8.92 1.59 -2.02
C ASN A 84 -8.28 1.20 -3.34
N CYS A 85 -8.02 -0.09 -3.48
CA CYS A 85 -7.41 -0.67 -4.67
C CYS A 85 -8.45 -1.27 -5.62
N SER A 86 -9.72 -1.37 -5.23
CA SER A 86 -10.76 -2.00 -6.05
C SER A 86 -11.39 -1.08 -7.09
N ILE A 87 -10.79 0.10 -7.28
CA ILE A 87 -11.22 1.09 -8.26
C ILE A 87 -10.59 0.72 -9.61
N TYR A 88 -11.38 0.71 -10.68
CA TYR A 88 -10.97 0.34 -12.04
C TYR A 88 -10.18 -0.99 -12.12
N ASN A 89 -10.83 -2.11 -11.78
CA ASN A 89 -10.33 -3.47 -12.00
C ASN A 89 -9.06 -3.85 -11.22
N ASN A 90 -8.88 -3.34 -9.99
CA ASN A 90 -7.75 -3.71 -9.13
C ASN A 90 -6.37 -3.38 -9.71
N MET A 91 -6.26 -2.38 -10.59
CA MET A 91 -5.00 -2.08 -11.28
C MET A 91 -4.16 -1.01 -10.57
N THR A 92 -4.81 -0.05 -9.93
CA THR A 92 -4.15 1.04 -9.16
C THR A 92 -4.88 1.29 -7.84
N CYS A 93 -4.13 1.58 -6.79
CA CYS A 93 -4.70 2.03 -5.52
C CYS A 93 -4.85 3.55 -5.49
N HIS A 94 -5.90 4.00 -4.81
CA HIS A 94 -6.16 5.41 -4.55
C HIS A 94 -6.32 5.69 -3.07
N ILE A 95 -5.81 6.83 -2.63
CA ILE A 95 -5.91 7.33 -1.26
C ILE A 95 -7.37 7.71 -0.99
N THR A 96 -7.89 7.15 0.09
CA THR A 96 -9.26 7.38 0.59
C THR A 96 -9.27 8.03 1.96
N SER A 97 -8.21 7.86 2.75
CA SER A 97 -8.08 8.57 4.01
C SER A 97 -6.63 8.85 4.39
N ILE A 98 -6.41 9.96 5.08
CA ILE A 98 -5.11 10.37 5.61
C ILE A 98 -5.32 10.88 7.03
N SER A 99 -4.76 10.21 8.03
CA SER A 99 -4.81 10.66 9.42
C SER A 99 -3.40 10.95 9.91
N LEU A 100 -3.13 12.20 10.26
CA LEU A 100 -1.86 12.68 10.79
C LEU A 100 -2.04 13.07 12.26
N LYS A 101 -1.61 12.22 13.20
CA LYS A 101 -1.81 12.43 14.63
C LYS A 101 -0.52 12.76 15.35
N ALA A 102 -0.63 13.59 16.39
CA ALA A 102 0.48 14.02 17.25
C ALA A 102 1.62 14.74 16.51
N LEU A 103 1.44 15.07 15.23
CA LEU A 103 2.28 16.02 14.51
C LEU A 103 1.78 17.42 14.87
N SER A 104 2.63 18.26 15.46
CA SER A 104 2.34 19.69 15.64
C SER A 104 2.36 20.40 14.29
N LEU A 105 1.36 20.12 13.45
CA LEU A 105 1.20 20.69 12.12
C LEU A 105 0.76 22.15 12.30
N SER A 106 1.69 23.08 12.06
CA SER A 106 1.37 24.50 11.93
C SER A 106 1.19 24.83 10.46
N GLY A 107 0.12 25.54 10.10
CA GLY A 107 -0.06 26.02 8.73
C GLY A 107 -1.51 26.14 8.29
N LYS A 108 -1.70 26.22 6.97
CA LYS A 108 -3.02 26.19 6.32
C LYS A 108 -3.30 24.79 5.82
N LEU A 109 -4.58 24.44 5.73
CA LEU A 109 -4.99 23.21 5.06
C LEU A 109 -4.48 23.23 3.60
N PRO A 110 -3.68 22.23 3.17
CA PRO A 110 -3.12 22.17 1.82
C PRO A 110 -4.22 22.13 0.78
N ARG A 111 -4.14 22.98 -0.24
CA ARG A 111 -5.14 22.97 -1.34
C ARG A 111 -4.98 21.73 -2.23
N GLU A 112 -3.80 21.14 -2.21
CA GLU A 112 -3.41 19.95 -2.94
C GLU A 112 -4.22 18.72 -2.52
N LEU A 113 -4.84 18.73 -1.34
CA LEU A 113 -5.79 17.70 -0.92
C LEU A 113 -6.95 17.54 -1.90
N ALA A 114 -7.35 18.61 -2.61
CA ALA A 114 -8.38 18.53 -3.65
C ALA A 114 -7.96 17.68 -4.87
N ASN A 115 -6.66 17.42 -5.06
CA ASN A 115 -6.16 16.56 -6.13
C ASN A 115 -6.29 15.07 -5.79
N LEU A 116 -6.52 14.72 -4.52
CA LEU A 116 -6.84 13.35 -4.08
C LEU A 116 -8.33 13.08 -4.29
N ARG A 117 -8.72 12.73 -5.52
CA ARG A 117 -10.13 12.65 -5.95
C ARG A 117 -10.98 11.62 -5.19
N TYR A 118 -10.34 10.63 -4.58
CA TYR A 118 -10.99 9.56 -3.83
C TYR A 118 -10.92 9.75 -2.32
N LEU A 119 -10.36 10.86 -1.84
CA LEU A 119 -10.25 11.16 -0.42
C LEU A 119 -11.64 11.39 0.18
N GLN A 120 -11.96 10.63 1.22
CA GLN A 120 -13.25 10.64 1.91
C GLN A 120 -13.14 11.18 3.33
N SER A 121 -11.99 10.97 3.99
CA SER A 121 -11.80 11.40 5.37
C SER A 121 -10.35 11.80 5.66
N MET A 122 -10.18 12.76 6.58
CA MET A 122 -8.90 13.14 7.16
C MET A 122 -8.97 13.11 8.69
#